data_AF-A0A6J2N289-F1
#
_entry.id   AF-A0A6J2N289-F1
#
_cell.length_a   1.000
_cell.length_b   1.000
_cell.length_c   1.000
_cell.angle_alpha   90.00
_cell.angle_beta   90.00
_cell.angle_gamma   90.00
#
_symmetry.space_group_name_H-M   'P 1'
#
loop_
_entity.id
_entity.type
_entity.pdbx_description
1 polymer ?
#
loop_
_entity_poly.entity_id
_entity_poly.type
_entity_poly.pdbx_seq_one_letter_code
_entity_poly.pdbx_strand_id
1 'polypeptide(L)'
;MAYPEEQGGAPCGFIRQNSGNSISLDFEPDTEYQFVEPLEERYKCAFCHSVLHNPHQTGCGHRFCHHCILALGELSAVPLCPVDKEVIKSQEVFKDNCCKREVLNLYVYCKNAPGCNAKIILGRFQDHLQQCLFQVVLCSNENCGQPILRKHLKEHLSAYCQFREERCLYCKKDVVVLNLQNHEENLCPKYPVSCPNKCLHTIPRAEVDEHLAVCPEAEKDCPFKNYGCPVKGKRGTLQQHERSALRDHLLLVLEKNVHLEEQISDLHKSLEQKESKIQQLAETVNTFEKEFKQFAQLFGKNGSFLSNIQVLANHLDKSAWLEAQVRHLLQMANQQQNKFDLKTLMEAIDTVKQKIALLESNDQRLVVLEGETHKHDAHINSHKAQLNRNEERFKLLEGACYNGKLIWKVTDYRMKKREALDGHTVSIFSQPFYTSRCGYRLCARAYLNGDGSGKGTHLSLYFVVMRGEFDSLLQWPFRQRVTLMLLDQSGKKNHIVETFKADPNSSSFKRPDGEMNIASGCPRFVPHSTLENAKNTYIKDDTMFLKVAVDLTDLEDL
;
A
#
# COMPACT_ATOMS: atom_id res chain seq x y z
N MET A 1 -63.85 -25.03 0.39
CA MET A 1 -62.52 -25.62 0.65
C MET A 1 -61.83 -24.70 1.66
N ALA A 2 -62.26 -24.67 2.91
CA ALA A 2 -61.88 -25.60 3.99
C ALA A 2 -60.36 -25.67 4.16
N TYR A 3 -59.82 -24.72 4.93
CA TYR A 3 -58.53 -24.84 5.62
C TYR A 3 -58.68 -25.84 6.78
N PRO A 4 -57.72 -26.75 7.02
CA PRO A 4 -57.62 -27.43 8.29
C PRO A 4 -56.67 -26.72 9.25
N GLU A 5 -57.10 -26.74 10.51
CA GLU A 5 -56.47 -26.24 11.73
C GLU A 5 -55.21 -27.01 12.16
N GLU A 6 -54.55 -26.40 13.12
CA GLU A 6 -53.38 -26.81 13.91
C GLU A 6 -53.44 -28.22 14.49
N GLN A 7 -52.25 -28.82 14.71
CA GLN A 7 -51.92 -29.52 15.95
C GLN A 7 -50.42 -29.85 16.05
N GLY A 8 -49.83 -29.62 17.23
CA GLY A 8 -48.62 -30.33 17.65
C GLY A 8 -47.53 -29.50 18.33
N GLY A 9 -47.83 -28.86 19.47
CA GLY A 9 -46.80 -28.36 20.38
C GLY A 9 -46.09 -29.50 21.12
N ALA A 10 -44.78 -29.37 21.30
CA ALA A 10 -44.01 -30.05 22.34
C ALA A 10 -42.99 -29.07 22.94
N PRO A 11 -42.70 -29.17 24.25
CA PRO A 11 -42.20 -28.06 25.06
C PRO A 11 -40.68 -27.92 24.92
N CYS A 12 -40.20 -26.77 24.47
CA CYS A 12 -38.76 -26.48 24.50
C CYS A 12 -38.39 -26.02 25.91
N GLY A 13 -37.68 -26.91 26.62
CA GLY A 13 -37.27 -26.74 28.00
C GLY A 13 -36.39 -25.51 28.23
N PHE A 14 -36.28 -25.15 29.51
CA PHE A 14 -35.44 -24.08 30.05
C PHE A 14 -34.09 -23.97 29.32
N ILE A 15 -33.97 -22.99 28.41
CA ILE A 15 -32.71 -22.65 27.75
C ILE A 15 -31.86 -21.92 28.79
N ARG A 16 -30.81 -22.58 29.28
CA ARG A 16 -29.73 -21.95 30.05
C ARG A 16 -29.13 -20.81 29.23
N GLN A 17 -29.05 -19.64 29.87
CA GLN A 17 -28.47 -18.44 29.31
C GLN A 17 -26.94 -18.60 29.18
N ASN A 18 -26.43 -18.71 27.95
CA ASN A 18 -25.01 -18.59 27.66
C ASN A 18 -24.64 -17.11 27.53
N SER A 19 -23.84 -16.63 28.48
CA SER A 19 -23.20 -15.31 28.45
C SER A 19 -21.98 -15.37 27.53
N GLY A 20 -22.20 -15.17 26.23
CA GLY A 20 -21.15 -15.02 25.23
C GLY A 20 -21.25 -13.65 24.56
N ASN A 21 -20.18 -12.88 24.64
CA ASN A 21 -19.96 -11.54 24.09
C ASN A 21 -20.63 -10.37 24.84
N SER A 22 -19.76 -9.47 25.28
CA SER A 22 -20.03 -8.16 25.83
C SER A 22 -20.79 -7.28 24.82
N ILE A 23 -22.11 -7.38 24.84
CA ILE A 23 -23.03 -6.32 24.42
C ILE A 23 -23.80 -5.94 25.69
N SER A 24 -23.86 -4.65 25.99
CA SER A 24 -24.64 -4.17 27.12
C SER A 24 -26.08 -4.69 26.98
N LEU A 25 -26.52 -5.52 27.92
CA LEU A 25 -27.93 -5.95 28.07
C LEU A 25 -28.81 -4.80 28.58
N ASP A 26 -28.34 -3.57 28.43
CA ASP A 26 -29.06 -2.38 28.84
C ASP A 26 -29.85 -1.88 27.64
N PHE A 27 -31.17 -1.87 27.79
CA PHE A 27 -32.08 -1.31 26.81
C PHE A 27 -32.09 0.22 26.96
N GLU A 28 -32.28 0.95 25.87
CA GLU A 28 -32.25 2.43 25.91
C GLU A 28 -33.33 2.97 26.86
N PRO A 29 -32.97 3.76 27.89
CA PRO A 29 -33.91 4.25 28.90
C PRO A 29 -34.91 5.27 28.35
N ASP A 30 -34.57 5.95 27.25
CA ASP A 30 -35.39 7.00 26.63
C ASP A 30 -36.24 6.50 25.46
N THR A 31 -36.23 5.19 25.20
CA THR A 31 -37.06 4.56 24.16
C THR A 31 -38.38 4.10 24.76
N GLU A 32 -39.50 4.48 24.12
CA GLU A 32 -40.82 4.00 24.50
C GLU A 32 -41.04 2.58 23.94
N TYR A 33 -41.11 1.59 24.83
CA TYR A 33 -41.33 0.20 24.45
C TYR A 33 -42.81 -0.15 24.48
N GLN A 34 -43.33 -0.68 23.38
CA GLN A 34 -44.67 -1.23 23.33
C GLN A 34 -44.66 -2.68 23.83
N PHE A 35 -45.00 -2.89 25.10
CA PHE A 35 -45.08 -4.22 25.69
C PHE A 35 -46.23 -5.05 25.11
N VAL A 36 -45.99 -6.35 24.93
CA VAL A 36 -47.00 -7.29 24.43
C VAL A 36 -48.09 -7.53 25.48
N GLU A 37 -47.67 -7.63 26.74
CA GLU A 37 -48.56 -7.74 27.90
C GLU A 37 -48.50 -6.46 28.74
N PRO A 38 -49.58 -6.10 29.47
CA PRO A 38 -49.55 -4.96 30.38
C PRO A 38 -48.42 -5.09 31.41
N LEU A 39 -47.63 -4.03 31.56
CA LEU A 39 -46.49 -4.01 32.49
C LEU A 39 -46.96 -4.09 33.95
N GLU A 40 -46.59 -5.16 34.65
CA GLU A 40 -46.90 -5.34 36.08
C GLU A 40 -46.25 -4.26 36.96
N GLU A 41 -46.93 -3.86 38.05
CA GLU A 41 -46.45 -2.84 38.99
C GLU A 41 -45.06 -3.14 39.58
N ARG A 42 -44.75 -4.42 39.81
CA ARG A 42 -43.44 -4.85 40.33
C ARG A 42 -42.25 -4.54 39.41
N TYR A 43 -42.52 -4.27 38.13
CA TYR A 43 -41.53 -3.91 37.11
C TYR A 43 -41.46 -2.41 36.85
N LYS A 44 -42.27 -1.60 37.56
CA LYS A 44 -42.27 -0.15 37.46
C LYS A 44 -41.37 0.48 38.53
N CYS A 45 -40.69 1.54 38.14
CA CYS A 45 -39.88 2.34 39.05
C CYS A 45 -40.77 3.13 40.02
N ALA A 46 -40.45 3.07 41.31
CA ALA A 46 -41.17 3.84 42.34
C ALA A 46 -41.00 5.36 42.24
N PHE A 47 -40.11 5.86 41.37
CA PHE A 47 -39.90 7.29 41.14
C PHE A 47 -40.43 7.76 39.78
N CYS A 48 -40.01 7.14 38.66
CA CYS A 48 -40.42 7.57 37.32
C CYS A 48 -41.65 6.84 36.76
N HIS A 49 -42.15 5.80 37.44
CA HIS A 49 -43.28 4.96 37.02
C HIS A 49 -43.13 4.22 35.68
N SER A 50 -42.02 4.41 34.96
CA SER A 50 -41.63 3.63 33.79
C SER A 50 -41.03 2.27 34.16
N VAL A 51 -40.82 1.41 33.15
CA VAL A 51 -40.12 0.13 33.33
C VAL A 51 -38.75 0.33 33.98
N LEU A 52 -38.41 -0.56 34.91
CA LEU A 52 -37.17 -0.51 35.68
C LEU A 52 -35.93 -0.70 34.78
N HIS A 53 -35.18 0.37 34.55
CA HIS A 53 -33.88 0.33 33.89
C HIS A 53 -32.74 0.21 34.92
N ASN A 54 -31.97 -0.87 34.83
CA ASN A 54 -30.93 -1.22 35.82
C ASN A 54 -31.46 -1.13 37.27
N PRO A 55 -32.41 -1.99 37.65
CA PRO A 55 -33.13 -1.89 38.93
C PRO A 55 -32.21 -1.96 40.16
N HIS A 56 -32.47 -1.09 41.12
CA HIS A 56 -31.88 -1.06 42.45
C HIS A 56 -33.00 -1.17 43.49
N GLN A 57 -32.80 -1.99 44.51
CA GLN A 57 -33.72 -2.17 45.61
C GLN A 57 -33.14 -1.53 46.87
N THR A 58 -33.97 -0.76 47.57
CA THR A 58 -33.61 -0.10 48.85
C THR A 58 -33.90 -1.02 50.05
N GLY A 59 -33.40 -0.65 51.23
CA GLY A 59 -33.65 -1.38 52.49
C GLY A 59 -35.13 -1.51 52.85
N CYS A 60 -35.97 -0.56 52.43
CA CYS A 60 -37.43 -0.62 52.59
C CYS A 60 -38.15 -1.52 51.57
N GLY A 61 -37.40 -2.10 50.61
CA GLY A 61 -37.89 -3.09 49.65
C GLY A 61 -38.40 -2.53 48.32
N HIS A 62 -38.51 -1.20 48.16
CA HIS A 62 -38.96 -0.55 46.93
C HIS A 62 -37.86 -0.51 45.85
N ARG A 63 -38.28 -0.59 44.58
CA ARG A 63 -37.37 -0.66 43.41
C ARG A 63 -37.33 0.64 42.62
N PHE A 64 -36.14 1.03 42.21
CA PHE A 64 -35.86 2.24 41.44
C PHE A 64 -34.94 1.95 40.26
N CYS A 65 -35.05 2.71 39.18
CA CYS A 65 -34.01 2.71 38.14
C CYS A 65 -32.70 3.25 38.72
N HIS A 66 -31.56 2.82 38.17
CA HIS A 66 -30.25 3.31 38.60
C HIS A 66 -30.14 4.84 38.55
N HIS A 67 -30.61 5.46 37.47
CA HIS A 67 -30.58 6.92 37.34
C HIS A 67 -31.54 7.61 38.32
N CYS A 68 -32.71 7.02 38.56
CA CYS A 68 -33.71 7.59 39.47
C CYS A 68 -33.26 7.58 40.94
N ILE A 69 -32.58 6.51 41.38
CA ILE A 69 -32.08 6.44 42.76
C ILE A 69 -30.92 7.40 43.00
N LEU A 70 -30.08 7.65 41.98
CA LEU A 70 -29.05 8.68 42.03
C LEU A 70 -29.65 10.08 42.09
N ALA A 71 -30.62 10.38 41.22
CA ALA A 71 -31.32 11.67 41.20
C ALA A 71 -31.99 11.99 42.54
N LEU A 72 -32.57 10.99 43.23
CA LEU A 72 -33.12 11.17 44.57
C LEU A 72 -32.07 11.57 45.62
N GLY A 73 -30.85 11.04 45.51
CA GLY A 73 -29.72 11.40 46.38
C GLY A 73 -29.14 12.80 46.09
N GLU A 74 -29.29 13.30 44.87
CA GLU A 74 -28.89 14.65 44.49
C GLU A 74 -29.91 15.71 44.94
N LEU A 75 -31.19 15.36 44.96
CA LEU A 75 -32.29 16.28 45.33
C LEU A 75 -32.38 16.57 46.84
N SER A 76 -31.86 15.68 47.69
CA SER A 76 -31.94 15.83 49.15
C SER A 76 -30.73 15.23 49.85
N ALA A 77 -30.19 15.96 50.83
CA ALA A 77 -29.12 15.46 51.71
C ALA A 77 -29.54 14.24 52.54
N VAL A 78 -30.85 14.06 52.75
CA VAL A 78 -31.45 12.86 53.34
C VAL A 78 -32.54 12.36 52.38
N PRO A 79 -32.23 11.46 51.45
CA PRO A 79 -33.21 10.98 50.48
C PRO A 79 -34.26 10.13 51.18
N LEU A 80 -35.55 10.44 50.93
CA LEU A 80 -36.69 9.68 51.42
C LEU A 80 -37.31 8.88 50.27
N CYS A 81 -37.75 7.67 50.56
CA CYS A 81 -38.49 6.85 49.61
C CYS A 81 -39.85 7.50 49.29
N PRO A 82 -40.20 7.72 48.01
CA PRO A 82 -41.47 8.34 47.62
C PRO A 82 -42.73 7.54 48.02
N VAL A 83 -42.57 6.24 48.32
CA VAL A 83 -43.69 5.33 48.58
C VAL A 83 -44.04 5.26 50.07
N ASP A 84 -43.04 5.02 50.93
CA ASP A 84 -43.23 4.79 52.37
C ASP A 84 -42.60 5.89 53.26
N LYS A 85 -41.88 6.85 52.66
CA LYS A 85 -41.17 7.94 53.33
C LYS A 85 -40.05 7.51 54.27
N GLU A 86 -39.57 6.27 54.16
CA GLU A 86 -38.39 5.81 54.90
C GLU A 86 -37.09 6.43 54.35
N VAL A 87 -36.09 6.61 55.22
CA VAL A 87 -34.79 7.15 54.84
C VAL A 87 -34.01 6.13 54.01
N ILE A 88 -33.67 6.50 52.78
CA ILE A 88 -32.85 5.68 51.89
C ILE A 88 -31.39 5.83 52.31
N LYS A 89 -30.85 4.81 52.95
CA LYS A 89 -29.43 4.74 53.29
C LYS A 89 -28.64 4.16 52.12
N SER A 90 -27.60 4.87 51.66
CA SER A 90 -26.76 4.43 50.53
C SER A 90 -26.19 3.01 50.70
N GLN A 91 -25.81 2.63 51.93
CA GLN A 91 -25.31 1.29 52.24
C GLN A 91 -26.37 0.17 52.18
N GLU A 92 -27.65 0.51 52.13
CA GLU A 92 -28.79 -0.42 52.02
C GLU A 92 -29.41 -0.37 50.61
N VAL A 93 -28.70 0.17 49.61
CA VAL A 93 -29.12 0.17 48.20
C VAL A 93 -28.36 -0.92 47.46
N PHE A 94 -29.10 -1.90 46.94
CA PHE A 94 -28.52 -3.07 46.27
C PHE A 94 -28.98 -3.17 44.82
N LYS A 95 -28.09 -3.62 43.94
CA LYS A 95 -28.45 -3.96 42.55
C LYS A 95 -29.39 -5.16 42.55
N ASP A 96 -30.59 -5.01 42.01
CA ASP A 96 -31.56 -6.10 41.91
C ASP A 96 -31.35 -6.88 40.59
N ASN A 97 -30.34 -7.74 40.60
CA ASN A 97 -30.03 -8.59 39.45
C ASN A 97 -31.16 -9.59 39.12
N CYS A 98 -32.01 -9.92 40.09
CA CYS A 98 -33.15 -10.81 39.87
C CYS A 98 -34.20 -10.10 39.02
N CYS A 99 -34.65 -8.93 39.47
CA CYS A 99 -35.60 -8.10 38.74
C CYS A 99 -35.04 -7.67 37.38
N LYS A 100 -33.73 -7.36 37.28
CA LYS A 100 -33.09 -7.06 35.99
C LYS A 100 -33.31 -8.19 34.97
N ARG A 101 -33.09 -9.45 35.36
CA ARG A 101 -33.30 -10.59 34.46
C ARG A 101 -34.76 -10.77 34.07
N GLU A 102 -35.69 -10.52 34.98
CA GLU A 102 -37.13 -10.61 34.70
C GLU A 102 -37.59 -9.53 33.72
N VAL A 103 -37.22 -8.27 33.96
CA VAL A 103 -37.54 -7.14 33.06
C VAL A 103 -36.97 -7.38 31.67
N LEU A 104 -35.73 -7.86 31.57
CA LEU A 104 -35.10 -8.18 30.29
C LEU A 104 -35.77 -9.34 29.56
N ASN A 105 -36.55 -10.19 30.24
CA ASN A 105 -37.30 -11.29 29.66
C ASN A 105 -38.72 -10.91 29.22
N LEU A 106 -39.17 -9.67 29.45
CA LEU A 106 -40.47 -9.18 29.00
C LEU A 106 -40.51 -9.09 27.47
N TYR A 107 -41.69 -9.34 26.89
CA TYR A 107 -41.91 -9.24 25.45
C TYR A 107 -42.38 -7.84 25.05
N VAL A 108 -41.75 -7.29 24.02
CA VAL A 108 -42.08 -6.01 23.39
C VAL A 108 -42.25 -6.18 21.88
N TYR A 109 -43.06 -5.33 21.26
CA TYR A 109 -43.15 -5.24 19.80
C TYR A 109 -41.96 -4.46 19.24
N CYS A 110 -41.56 -4.81 18.01
CA CYS A 110 -40.56 -4.04 17.27
C CYS A 110 -41.03 -2.58 17.07
N LYS A 111 -40.12 -1.61 17.21
CA LYS A 111 -40.41 -0.19 16.91
C LYS A 111 -40.88 0.08 15.48
N ASN A 112 -40.57 -0.84 14.55
CA ASN A 112 -40.97 -0.75 13.15
C ASN A 112 -42.36 -1.37 12.91
N ALA A 113 -43.15 -1.69 13.94
CA ALA A 113 -44.54 -2.10 13.81
C ALA A 113 -45.39 -0.97 13.18
N PRO A 114 -46.39 -1.28 12.32
CA PRO A 114 -46.85 -2.61 11.92
C PRO A 114 -46.02 -3.25 10.79
N GLY A 115 -44.97 -2.59 10.30
CA GLY A 115 -44.08 -3.15 9.27
C GLY A 115 -43.35 -4.41 9.74
N CYS A 116 -42.85 -4.40 10.98
CA CYS A 116 -42.31 -5.58 11.66
C CYS A 116 -43.21 -5.98 12.84
N ASN A 117 -43.93 -7.10 12.71
CA ASN A 117 -44.80 -7.62 13.78
C ASN A 117 -44.09 -8.57 14.75
N ALA A 118 -42.75 -8.52 14.80
CA ALA A 118 -41.98 -9.38 15.68
C ALA A 118 -42.22 -9.02 17.15
N LYS A 119 -42.49 -10.06 17.96
CA LYS A 119 -42.47 -10.01 19.42
C LYS A 119 -41.08 -10.41 19.89
N ILE A 120 -40.41 -9.53 20.62
CA ILE A 120 -38.98 -9.66 20.94
C ILE A 120 -38.82 -9.56 22.44
N ILE A 121 -37.92 -10.35 23.00
CA ILE A 121 -37.50 -10.24 24.39
C ILE A 121 -36.73 -8.93 24.56
N LEU A 122 -37.09 -8.09 25.54
CA LEU A 122 -36.54 -6.75 25.73
C LEU A 122 -35.00 -6.73 25.77
N GLY A 123 -34.37 -7.71 26.42
CA GLY A 123 -32.91 -7.83 26.47
C GLY A 123 -32.22 -8.15 25.14
N ARG A 124 -32.97 -8.56 24.10
CA ARG A 124 -32.50 -8.81 22.73
C ARG A 124 -33.09 -7.81 21.71
N PHE A 125 -33.67 -6.72 22.19
CA PHE A 125 -34.32 -5.73 21.33
C PHE A 125 -33.33 -5.13 20.32
N GLN A 126 -32.12 -4.78 20.78
CA GLN A 126 -31.09 -4.20 19.91
C GLN A 126 -30.57 -5.19 18.87
N ASP A 127 -30.40 -6.46 19.25
CA ASP A 127 -29.98 -7.53 18.32
C ASP A 127 -31.00 -7.69 17.19
N HIS A 128 -32.30 -7.63 17.52
CA HIS A 128 -33.34 -7.65 16.53
C HIS A 128 -33.25 -6.43 15.59
N LEU A 129 -33.07 -5.21 16.10
CA LEU A 129 -32.99 -4.01 15.25
C LEU A 129 -31.82 -4.06 14.26
N GLN A 130 -30.69 -4.66 14.65
CA GLN A 130 -29.55 -4.87 13.76
C GLN A 130 -29.88 -5.81 12.58
N GLN A 131 -30.86 -6.71 12.75
CA GLN A 131 -31.23 -7.71 11.74
C GLN A 131 -32.60 -7.44 11.11
N CYS A 132 -33.36 -6.49 11.64
CA CYS A 132 -34.73 -6.22 11.23
C CYS A 132 -34.78 -5.74 9.78
N LEU A 133 -35.51 -6.48 8.95
CA LEU A 133 -35.69 -6.20 7.53
C LEU A 133 -36.42 -4.87 7.24
N PHE A 134 -37.20 -4.39 8.21
CA PHE A 134 -37.95 -3.15 8.15
C PHE A 134 -37.22 -1.98 8.82
N GLN A 135 -36.01 -2.21 9.33
CA GLN A 135 -35.18 -1.13 9.84
C GLN A 135 -34.66 -0.30 8.66
N VAL A 136 -34.80 1.02 8.76
CA VAL A 136 -34.18 1.97 7.84
C VAL A 136 -32.68 2.00 8.12
N VAL A 137 -31.88 1.79 7.09
CA VAL A 137 -30.42 1.82 7.08
C VAL A 137 -29.93 2.72 5.96
N LEU A 138 -28.75 3.32 6.13
CA LEU A 138 -28.15 4.12 5.06
C LEU A 138 -27.48 3.20 4.02
N CYS A 139 -27.50 3.62 2.76
CA CYS A 139 -26.76 2.96 1.70
C CYS A 139 -25.26 2.86 2.06
N SER A 140 -24.63 1.72 1.80
CA SER A 140 -23.22 1.46 2.13
C SER A 140 -22.23 2.23 1.24
N ASN A 141 -22.69 2.81 0.13
CA ASN A 141 -21.85 3.62 -0.75
C ASN A 141 -21.71 5.03 -0.17
N GLU A 142 -20.47 5.48 0.07
CA GLU A 142 -20.14 6.75 0.74
C GLU A 142 -20.84 7.96 0.10
N ASN A 143 -20.91 7.99 -1.23
CA ASN A 143 -21.50 9.10 -1.98
C ASN A 143 -23.03 8.98 -2.17
N CYS A 144 -23.66 7.89 -1.75
CA CYS A 144 -25.11 7.71 -1.87
C CYS A 144 -25.86 8.17 -0.62
N GLY A 145 -25.54 7.60 0.55
CA GLY A 145 -26.14 7.97 1.84
C GLY A 145 -27.67 7.85 1.95
N GLN A 146 -28.38 7.30 0.96
CA GLN A 146 -29.84 7.27 0.95
C GLN A 146 -30.41 6.36 2.04
N PRO A 147 -31.48 6.77 2.76
CA PRO A 147 -32.17 5.94 3.73
C PRO A 147 -33.05 4.89 3.02
N ILE A 148 -32.78 3.61 3.27
CA ILE A 148 -33.41 2.47 2.59
C ILE A 148 -33.82 1.43 3.64
N LEU A 149 -34.98 0.80 3.46
CA LEU A 149 -35.33 -0.36 4.28
C LEU A 149 -34.35 -1.51 4.03
N ARG A 150 -33.83 -2.14 5.08
CA ARG A 150 -32.83 -3.23 4.97
C ARG A 150 -33.22 -4.31 3.94
N LYS A 151 -34.50 -4.67 3.81
CA LYS A 151 -34.99 -5.62 2.81
C LYS A 151 -34.74 -5.20 1.35
N HIS A 152 -34.73 -3.90 1.06
CA HIS A 152 -34.50 -3.34 -0.28
C HIS A 152 -33.05 -2.93 -0.54
N LEU A 153 -32.18 -2.98 0.48
CA LEU A 153 -30.78 -2.57 0.35
C LEU A 153 -30.05 -3.35 -0.74
N LYS A 154 -30.27 -4.67 -0.81
CA LYS A 154 -29.60 -5.54 -1.80
C LYS A 154 -30.02 -5.17 -3.24
N GLU A 155 -31.31 -4.94 -3.45
CA GLU A 155 -31.87 -4.53 -4.74
C GLU A 155 -31.38 -3.14 -5.15
N HIS A 156 -31.34 -2.19 -4.20
CA HIS A 156 -30.77 -0.87 -4.41
C HIS A 156 -29.31 -0.95 -4.88
N LEU A 157 -28.45 -1.68 -4.15
CA LEU A 157 -27.03 -1.79 -4.49
C LEU A 157 -26.81 -2.43 -5.86
N SER A 158 -27.66 -3.38 -6.28
CA SER A 158 -27.51 -4.06 -7.57
C SER A 158 -28.10 -3.31 -8.76
N ALA A 159 -29.23 -2.60 -8.60
CA ALA A 159 -30.02 -2.13 -9.74
C ALA A 159 -30.24 -0.61 -9.76
N TYR A 160 -30.37 0.04 -8.61
CA TYR A 160 -30.82 1.44 -8.55
C TYR A 160 -29.74 2.42 -8.10
N CYS A 161 -28.74 1.97 -7.35
CA CYS A 161 -27.69 2.85 -6.87
C CYS A 161 -26.87 3.39 -8.05
N GLN A 162 -26.80 4.70 -8.19
CA GLN A 162 -25.98 5.37 -9.22
C GLN A 162 -24.48 5.26 -8.93
N PHE A 163 -24.15 5.01 -7.66
CA PHE A 163 -22.78 4.81 -7.18
C PHE A 163 -22.36 3.34 -7.17
N ARG A 164 -23.17 2.43 -7.73
CA ARG A 164 -22.75 1.04 -7.91
C ARG A 164 -21.62 0.96 -8.93
N GLU A 165 -20.76 -0.02 -8.77
CA GLU A 165 -19.70 -0.31 -9.72
C GLU A 165 -20.19 -1.33 -10.75
N GLU A 166 -19.94 -1.04 -12.02
CA GLU A 166 -20.14 -1.97 -13.12
C GLU A 166 -18.84 -2.16 -13.90
N ARG A 167 -18.66 -3.37 -14.43
CA ARG A 167 -17.43 -3.71 -15.15
C ARG A 167 -17.50 -3.17 -16.57
N CYS A 168 -16.57 -2.28 -16.94
CA CYS A 168 -16.48 -1.77 -18.30
C CYS A 168 -16.30 -2.90 -19.31
N LEU A 169 -17.09 -2.89 -20.39
CA LEU A 169 -17.07 -3.93 -21.42
C LEU A 169 -15.75 -4.00 -22.19
N TYR A 170 -15.03 -2.88 -22.29
CA TYR A 170 -13.79 -2.76 -23.06
C TYR A 170 -12.54 -3.03 -22.20
N CYS A 171 -12.34 -2.27 -21.12
CA CYS A 171 -11.13 -2.38 -20.29
C CYS A 171 -11.23 -3.41 -19.16
N LYS A 172 -12.42 -3.93 -18.87
CA LYS A 172 -12.72 -4.89 -17.78
C LYS A 172 -12.42 -4.38 -16.36
N LYS A 173 -12.22 -3.07 -16.18
CA LYS A 173 -12.12 -2.44 -14.86
C LYS A 173 -13.52 -2.10 -14.34
N ASP A 174 -13.69 -2.19 -13.03
CA ASP A 174 -14.92 -1.79 -12.35
C ASP A 174 -14.95 -0.25 -12.26
N VAL A 175 -16.07 0.33 -12.68
CA VAL A 175 -16.27 1.79 -12.80
C VAL A 175 -17.66 2.13 -12.26
N VAL A 176 -17.75 3.23 -11.51
CA VAL A 176 -19.04 3.73 -11.02
C VAL A 176 -19.97 4.03 -12.21
N VAL A 177 -21.22 3.54 -12.15
CA VAL A 177 -22.19 3.68 -13.25
C VAL A 177 -22.39 5.12 -13.71
N LEU A 178 -22.45 6.07 -12.78
CA LEU A 178 -22.51 7.50 -13.09
C LEU A 178 -21.40 7.97 -14.05
N ASN A 179 -20.21 7.37 -13.95
CA ASN A 179 -19.02 7.74 -14.72
C ASN A 179 -18.72 6.78 -15.88
N LEU A 180 -19.53 5.74 -16.08
CA LEU A 180 -19.23 4.67 -17.04
C LEU A 180 -19.22 5.20 -18.49
N GLN A 181 -20.20 6.03 -18.85
CA GLN A 181 -20.25 6.61 -20.20
C GLN A 181 -19.03 7.50 -20.49
N ASN A 182 -18.68 8.40 -19.56
CA ASN A 182 -17.49 9.23 -19.71
C ASN A 182 -16.20 8.40 -19.73
N HIS A 183 -16.14 7.33 -18.93
CA HIS A 183 -15.03 6.40 -18.98
C HIS A 183 -14.90 5.80 -20.37
N GLU A 184 -15.97 5.23 -20.94
CA GLU A 184 -15.94 4.61 -22.27
C GLU A 184 -15.55 5.62 -23.36
N GLU A 185 -16.23 6.75 -23.44
CA GLU A 185 -16.07 7.73 -24.51
C GLU A 185 -14.76 8.53 -24.45
N ASN A 186 -14.19 8.76 -23.26
CA ASN A 186 -13.08 9.72 -23.11
C ASN A 186 -11.82 9.14 -22.45
N LEU A 187 -11.94 8.12 -21.58
CA LEU A 187 -10.83 7.67 -20.74
C LEU A 187 -10.37 6.24 -21.04
N CYS A 188 -11.26 5.41 -21.59
CA CYS A 188 -11.05 3.97 -21.69
C CYS A 188 -10.01 3.68 -22.78
N PRO A 189 -8.86 3.08 -22.42
CA PRO A 189 -7.77 2.85 -23.37
C PRO A 189 -8.13 1.84 -24.47
N LYS A 190 -9.05 0.92 -24.16
CA LYS A 190 -9.51 -0.14 -25.08
C LYS A 190 -10.78 0.23 -25.84
N TYR A 191 -11.29 1.45 -25.64
CA TYR A 191 -12.47 1.88 -26.37
C TYR A 191 -12.14 2.06 -27.85
N PRO A 192 -12.95 1.51 -28.76
CA PRO A 192 -12.74 1.64 -30.20
C PRO A 192 -13.00 3.08 -30.66
N VAL A 193 -11.97 3.71 -31.24
CA VAL A 193 -12.07 5.05 -31.84
C VAL A 193 -11.72 4.99 -33.32
N SER A 194 -12.37 5.84 -34.12
CA SER A 194 -12.06 5.97 -35.53
C SER A 194 -10.74 6.71 -35.74
N CYS A 195 -9.95 6.29 -36.73
CA CYS A 195 -8.68 6.96 -37.05
C CYS A 195 -8.89 8.47 -37.35
N PRO A 196 -8.10 9.38 -36.74
CA PRO A 196 -8.16 10.82 -37.02
C PRO A 196 -7.95 11.19 -38.48
N ASN A 197 -7.14 10.42 -39.20
CA ASN A 197 -6.87 10.60 -40.63
C ASN A 197 -7.94 9.97 -41.54
N LYS A 198 -9.04 9.45 -40.96
CA LYS A 198 -10.19 8.89 -41.69
C LYS A 198 -9.84 7.74 -42.64
N CYS A 199 -8.85 6.92 -42.31
CA CYS A 199 -8.50 5.70 -43.06
C CYS A 199 -9.52 4.55 -42.89
N LEU A 200 -10.70 4.83 -42.32
CA LEU A 200 -11.81 3.89 -42.07
C LEU A 200 -11.50 2.74 -41.09
N HIS A 201 -10.32 2.70 -40.48
CA HIS A 201 -10.02 1.76 -39.40
C HIS A 201 -10.54 2.24 -38.04
N THR A 202 -11.11 1.30 -37.29
CA THR A 202 -11.46 1.45 -35.88
C THR A 202 -10.35 0.81 -35.04
N ILE A 203 -9.85 1.57 -34.08
CA ILE A 203 -8.58 1.27 -33.39
C ILE A 203 -8.81 1.47 -31.89
N PRO A 204 -8.29 0.61 -31.02
CA PRO A 204 -8.26 0.89 -29.58
C PRO A 204 -7.58 2.23 -29.32
N ARG A 205 -8.15 3.08 -28.46
CA ARG A 205 -7.62 4.42 -28.16
C ARG A 205 -6.12 4.43 -27.84
N ALA A 206 -5.64 3.44 -27.08
CA ALA A 206 -4.22 3.33 -26.72
C ALA A 206 -3.28 3.05 -27.90
N GLU A 207 -3.79 2.50 -29.01
CA GLU A 207 -3.01 2.08 -30.18
C GLU A 207 -3.08 3.10 -31.32
N VAL A 208 -3.78 4.24 -31.12
CA VAL A 208 -3.96 5.27 -32.15
C VAL A 208 -2.62 5.85 -32.59
N ASP A 209 -1.72 6.17 -31.66
CA ASP A 209 -0.42 6.77 -31.99
C ASP A 209 0.47 5.82 -32.81
N GLU A 210 0.46 4.52 -32.46
CA GLU A 210 1.16 3.48 -33.21
C GLU A 210 0.58 3.32 -34.62
N HIS A 211 -0.75 3.35 -34.75
CA HIS A 211 -1.38 3.36 -36.05
C HIS A 211 -1.04 4.61 -36.88
N LEU A 212 -1.07 5.81 -36.28
CA LEU A 212 -0.75 7.06 -36.97
C LEU A 212 0.68 7.03 -37.55
N ALA A 213 1.59 6.30 -36.90
CA ALA A 213 2.94 6.08 -37.39
C ALA A 213 3.04 5.23 -38.68
N VAL A 214 1.99 4.48 -39.06
CA VAL A 214 1.93 3.65 -40.28
C VAL A 214 0.72 3.95 -41.19
N CYS A 215 -0.15 4.87 -40.78
CA CYS A 215 -1.41 5.17 -41.46
C CYS A 215 -1.20 5.60 -42.94
N PRO A 216 -1.85 4.95 -43.91
CA PRO A 216 -1.73 5.29 -45.34
C PRO A 216 -2.23 6.70 -45.68
N GLU A 217 -3.25 7.16 -44.95
CA GLU A 217 -3.90 8.46 -45.15
C GLU A 217 -3.19 9.60 -44.41
N ALA A 218 -2.13 9.32 -43.64
CA ALA A 218 -1.35 10.35 -42.98
C ALA A 218 -0.58 11.19 -44.01
N GLU A 219 -0.72 12.51 -43.94
CA GLU A 219 0.10 13.43 -44.73
C GLU A 219 1.54 13.46 -44.20
N LYS A 220 2.50 13.30 -45.11
CA LYS A 220 3.93 13.43 -44.83
C LYS A 220 4.61 14.23 -45.93
N ASP A 221 5.75 14.80 -45.59
CA ASP A 221 6.68 15.36 -46.56
C ASP A 221 7.45 14.23 -47.26
N CYS A 222 7.83 14.46 -48.51
CA CYS A 222 8.77 13.57 -49.22
C CYS A 222 10.10 13.45 -48.44
N PRO A 223 10.70 12.24 -48.33
CA PRO A 223 12.01 12.06 -47.67
C PRO A 223 13.12 12.97 -48.22
N PHE A 224 13.02 13.38 -49.48
CA PHE A 224 13.96 14.28 -50.14
C PHE A 224 13.68 15.78 -49.92
N LYS A 225 12.77 16.15 -49.01
CA LYS A 225 12.47 17.57 -48.70
C LYS A 225 13.71 18.37 -48.31
N ASN A 226 14.62 17.78 -47.54
CA ASN A 226 15.88 18.43 -47.13
C ASN A 226 16.87 18.64 -48.29
N TYR A 227 16.65 17.94 -49.42
CA TYR A 227 17.39 18.13 -50.66
C TYR A 227 16.66 19.07 -51.64
N GLY A 228 15.44 19.51 -51.32
CA GLY A 228 14.69 20.50 -52.11
C GLY A 228 13.38 20.00 -52.71
N CYS A 229 12.95 18.76 -52.44
CA CYS A 229 11.69 18.26 -52.98
C CYS A 229 10.48 18.94 -52.28
N PRO A 230 9.56 19.62 -53.00
CA PRO A 230 8.44 20.35 -52.41
C PRO A 230 7.20 19.47 -52.15
N VAL A 231 7.23 18.19 -52.52
CA VAL A 231 6.04 17.34 -52.52
C VAL A 231 5.68 16.91 -51.10
N LYS A 232 4.44 17.22 -50.72
CA LYS A 232 3.76 16.73 -49.53
C LYS A 232 2.52 15.94 -49.98
N GLY A 233 2.30 14.78 -49.41
CA GLY A 233 1.19 13.91 -49.83
C GLY A 233 0.86 12.85 -48.79
N LYS A 234 -0.19 12.06 -49.08
CA LYS A 234 -0.54 10.91 -48.24
C LYS A 234 0.56 9.85 -48.33
N ARG A 235 0.85 9.16 -47.23
CA ARG A 235 1.87 8.10 -47.18
C ARG A 235 1.68 7.07 -48.29
N GLY A 236 0.44 6.62 -48.53
CA GLY A 236 0.14 5.66 -49.60
C GLY A 236 0.50 6.16 -51.00
N THR A 237 0.32 7.46 -51.27
CA THR A 237 0.64 8.08 -52.57
C THR A 237 2.10 8.49 -52.70
N LEU A 238 2.80 8.74 -51.58
CA LEU A 238 4.20 9.15 -51.57
C LEU A 238 5.14 8.06 -52.10
N GLN A 239 4.85 6.78 -51.85
CA GLN A 239 5.63 5.69 -52.45
C GLN A 239 5.59 5.71 -53.98
N GLN A 240 4.46 6.11 -54.57
CA GLN A 240 4.36 6.25 -56.02
C GLN A 240 5.14 7.47 -56.51
N HIS A 241 5.10 8.58 -55.77
CA HIS A 241 5.93 9.75 -56.05
C HIS A 241 7.43 9.41 -56.03
N GLU A 242 7.92 8.77 -54.97
CA GLU A 242 9.33 8.34 -54.83
C GLU A 242 9.81 7.51 -56.01
N ARG A 243 8.99 6.58 -56.51
CA ARG A 243 9.32 5.78 -57.70
C ARG A 243 9.34 6.61 -58.97
N SER A 244 8.38 7.51 -59.14
CA SER A 244 8.26 8.34 -60.34
C SER A 244 9.31 9.46 -60.42
N ALA A 245 9.74 10.00 -59.27
CA ALA A 245 10.63 11.16 -59.16
C ALA A 245 12.07 10.79 -58.80
N LEU A 246 12.43 9.49 -58.80
CA LEU A 246 13.76 9.00 -58.40
C LEU A 246 14.90 9.71 -59.14
N ARG A 247 14.75 9.95 -60.44
CA ARG A 247 15.74 10.67 -61.25
C ARG A 247 15.93 12.11 -60.75
N ASP A 248 14.85 12.81 -60.46
CA ASP A 248 14.90 14.19 -59.99
C ASP A 248 15.46 14.26 -58.56
N HIS A 249 15.12 13.31 -57.70
CA HIS A 249 15.69 13.16 -56.37
C HIS A 249 17.21 12.92 -56.42
N LEU A 250 17.68 12.06 -57.33
CA LEU A 250 19.12 11.83 -57.52
C LEU A 250 19.84 13.09 -58.01
N LEU A 251 19.23 13.90 -58.89
CA LEU A 251 19.80 15.18 -59.31
C LEU A 251 19.93 16.17 -58.14
N LEU A 252 18.90 16.28 -57.29
CA LEU A 252 18.96 17.11 -56.08
C LEU A 252 20.05 16.65 -55.11
N VAL A 253 20.24 15.35 -54.95
CA VAL A 253 21.32 14.79 -54.13
C VAL A 253 22.69 15.10 -54.73
N LEU A 254 22.85 14.95 -56.05
CA LEU A 254 24.09 15.26 -56.75
C LEU A 254 24.46 16.74 -56.65
N GLU A 255 23.51 17.64 -56.88
CA GLU A 255 23.72 19.09 -56.76
C GLU A 255 24.18 19.46 -55.34
N LYS A 256 23.54 18.89 -54.32
CA LYS A 256 23.91 19.12 -52.92
C LYS A 256 25.30 18.52 -52.58
N ASN A 257 25.66 17.38 -53.18
CA ASN A 257 26.99 16.79 -53.01
C ASN A 257 28.09 17.64 -53.66
N VAL A 258 27.88 18.16 -54.86
CA VAL A 258 28.84 19.08 -55.52
C VAL A 258 29.06 20.31 -54.65
N HIS A 259 27.99 20.89 -54.10
CA HIS A 259 28.11 22.03 -53.19
C HIS A 259 28.89 21.68 -51.91
N LEU A 260 28.69 20.48 -51.35
CA LEU A 260 29.48 20.02 -50.20
C LEU A 260 30.96 19.82 -50.55
N GLU A 261 31.28 19.30 -51.74
CA GLU A 261 32.66 19.16 -52.22
C GLU A 261 33.35 20.53 -52.38
N GLU A 262 32.63 21.53 -52.91
CA GLU A 262 33.11 22.92 -52.99
C GLU A 262 33.39 23.50 -51.60
N GLN A 263 32.46 23.34 -50.65
CA GLN A 263 32.64 23.79 -49.27
C GLN A 263 33.84 23.14 -48.59
N ILE A 264 34.05 21.83 -48.79
CA ILE A 264 35.21 21.11 -48.25
C ILE A 264 36.51 21.63 -48.87
N SER A 265 36.54 21.86 -50.19
CA SER A 265 37.69 22.46 -50.87
C SER A 265 38.03 23.85 -50.30
N ASP A 266 37.03 24.71 -50.08
CA ASP A 266 37.23 26.05 -49.54
C ASP A 266 37.70 26.02 -48.08
N LEU A 267 37.19 25.09 -47.28
CA LEU A 267 37.68 24.86 -45.92
C LEU A 267 39.16 24.41 -45.92
N HIS A 268 39.55 23.51 -46.83
CA HIS A 268 40.96 23.10 -46.96
C HIS A 268 41.87 24.27 -47.34
N LYS A 269 41.48 25.10 -48.31
CA LYS A 269 42.23 26.32 -48.67
C LYS A 269 42.36 27.28 -47.49
N SER A 270 41.29 27.45 -46.70
CA SER A 270 41.29 28.29 -45.51
C SER A 270 42.27 27.75 -44.44
N LEU A 271 42.28 26.43 -44.24
CA LEU A 271 43.19 25.78 -43.31
C LEU A 271 44.66 25.99 -43.70
N GLU A 272 45.00 25.80 -44.98
CA GLU A 272 46.35 26.00 -45.50
C GLU A 272 46.83 27.46 -45.33
N GLN A 273 45.96 28.43 -45.58
CA GLN A 273 46.25 29.85 -45.32
C GLN A 273 46.48 30.15 -43.83
N LYS A 274 45.73 29.50 -42.93
CA LYS A 274 45.90 29.66 -41.48
C LYS A 274 47.22 29.04 -41.01
N GLU A 275 47.58 27.88 -41.54
CA GLU A 275 48.84 27.20 -41.24
C GLU A 275 50.05 28.02 -41.69
N SER A 276 50.00 28.59 -42.91
CA SER A 276 51.02 29.53 -43.39
C SER A 276 51.19 30.76 -42.49
N LYS A 277 50.08 31.35 -42.02
CA LYS A 277 50.12 32.49 -41.07
C LYS A 277 50.73 32.11 -39.74
N ILE A 278 50.42 30.91 -39.22
CA ILE A 278 51.01 30.41 -37.97
C ILE A 278 52.53 30.25 -38.13
N GLN A 279 52.99 29.74 -39.27
CA GLN A 279 54.42 29.61 -39.57
C GLN A 279 55.11 30.98 -39.61
N GLN A 280 54.51 31.98 -40.26
CA GLN A 280 55.03 33.35 -40.28
C GLN A 280 55.10 33.98 -38.88
N LEU A 281 54.07 33.76 -38.05
CA LEU A 281 54.05 34.21 -36.66
C LEU A 281 55.14 33.52 -35.81
N ALA A 282 55.42 32.25 -36.04
CA ALA A 282 56.50 31.53 -35.36
C ALA A 282 57.88 32.08 -35.74
N GLU A 283 58.07 32.47 -37.01
CA GLU A 283 59.31 33.09 -37.48
C GLU A 283 59.52 34.49 -36.90
N THR A 284 58.46 35.31 -36.82
CA THR A 284 58.55 36.65 -36.20
C THR A 284 58.82 36.57 -34.70
N VAL A 285 58.20 35.65 -33.98
CA VAL A 285 58.50 35.41 -32.55
C VAL A 285 59.95 34.99 -32.35
N ASN A 286 60.47 34.05 -33.16
CA ASN A 286 61.89 33.67 -33.12
C ASN A 286 62.84 34.85 -33.39
N THR A 287 62.43 35.76 -34.27
CA THR A 287 63.21 36.97 -34.58
C THR A 287 63.21 37.92 -33.38
N PHE A 288 62.05 38.18 -32.78
CA PHE A 288 61.96 38.98 -31.56
C PHE A 288 62.71 38.35 -30.38
N GLU A 289 62.72 37.02 -30.23
CA GLU A 289 63.53 36.36 -29.20
C GLU A 289 65.03 36.56 -29.41
N LYS A 290 65.50 36.54 -30.66
CA LYS A 290 66.90 36.84 -31.00
C LYS A 290 67.25 38.30 -30.70
N GLU A 291 66.38 39.22 -31.08
CA GLU A 291 66.54 40.64 -30.79
C GLU A 291 66.51 40.91 -29.28
N PHE A 292 65.60 40.27 -28.53
CA PHE A 292 65.53 40.40 -27.07
C PHE A 292 66.78 39.86 -26.38
N LYS A 293 67.36 38.74 -26.88
CA LYS A 293 68.66 38.23 -26.40
C LYS A 293 69.81 39.20 -26.68
N GLN A 294 69.83 39.84 -27.85
CA GLN A 294 70.81 40.89 -28.16
C GLN A 294 70.62 42.13 -27.27
N PHE A 295 69.38 42.56 -27.05
CA PHE A 295 69.05 43.69 -26.18
C PHE A 295 69.46 43.42 -24.73
N ALA A 296 69.22 42.21 -24.22
CA ALA A 296 69.66 41.78 -22.89
C ALA A 296 71.20 41.75 -22.75
N GLN A 297 71.93 41.36 -23.82
CA GLN A 297 73.40 41.39 -23.83
C GLN A 297 73.98 42.82 -23.85
N LEU A 298 73.31 43.77 -24.52
CA LEU A 298 73.73 45.17 -24.56
C LEU A 298 73.52 45.88 -23.22
N PHE A 299 72.44 45.58 -22.49
CA PHE A 299 72.21 46.11 -21.14
C PHE A 299 73.15 45.54 -20.08
N GLY A 300 73.68 44.33 -20.28
CA GLY A 300 74.62 43.70 -19.34
C GLY A 300 76.06 44.24 -19.37
N LYS A 301 76.42 45.10 -20.33
CA LYS A 301 77.83 45.50 -20.54
C LYS A 301 78.16 47.00 -20.59
N ASN A 302 77.20 47.92 -20.50
CA ASN A 302 77.49 49.35 -20.52
C ASN A 302 76.84 50.11 -19.36
N GLY A 303 77.53 50.12 -18.22
CA GLY A 303 77.53 51.24 -17.29
C GLY A 303 78.41 52.36 -17.85
N SER A 304 77.88 53.58 -17.85
CA SER A 304 78.50 54.84 -18.30
C SER A 304 78.64 55.01 -19.82
N PHE A 305 77.89 55.97 -20.39
CA PHE A 305 78.46 57.19 -20.95
C PHE A 305 77.32 58.11 -21.46
N LEU A 306 76.90 59.05 -20.61
CA LEU A 306 76.43 60.34 -21.07
C LEU A 306 77.67 61.20 -21.29
N SER A 307 77.95 61.63 -22.51
CA SER A 307 78.44 62.99 -22.81
C SER A 307 78.80 63.19 -24.29
N ASN A 308 78.57 64.44 -24.74
CA ASN A 308 78.95 65.12 -25.99
C ASN A 308 77.93 64.97 -27.12
N ILE A 309 76.89 65.81 -27.21
CA ILE A 309 76.87 67.28 -27.43
C ILE A 309 77.65 67.69 -28.68
N GLN A 310 76.91 68.41 -29.54
CA GLN A 310 77.36 69.23 -30.65
C GLN A 310 77.69 68.51 -31.95
N VAL A 311 76.79 68.63 -32.93
CA VAL A 311 77.03 69.48 -34.10
C VAL A 311 75.75 69.58 -34.94
N LEU A 312 75.32 70.84 -35.09
CA LEU A 312 74.56 71.44 -36.17
C LEU A 312 73.22 70.80 -36.56
N ALA A 313 72.11 71.48 -36.28
CA ALA A 313 71.63 72.54 -37.19
C ALA A 313 71.33 72.05 -38.62
N ASN A 314 70.68 70.89 -38.72
CA ASN A 314 69.86 70.43 -39.83
C ASN A 314 68.83 69.48 -39.18
N HIS A 315 67.71 69.91 -38.64
CA HIS A 315 66.58 70.40 -39.41
C HIS A 315 65.58 71.04 -38.45
N LEU A 316 65.43 72.36 -38.56
CA LEU A 316 64.35 73.14 -37.95
C LEU A 316 62.96 72.81 -38.52
N ASP A 317 62.84 71.80 -39.39
CA ASP A 317 61.57 71.29 -39.95
C ASP A 317 60.93 70.13 -39.17
N LYS A 318 61.61 69.53 -38.17
CA LYS A 318 61.02 68.44 -37.36
C LYS A 318 60.23 68.91 -36.14
N SER A 319 60.35 70.17 -35.74
CA SER A 319 59.61 70.73 -34.58
C SER A 319 58.11 70.83 -34.86
N ALA A 320 57.72 71.22 -36.08
CA ALA A 320 56.32 71.27 -36.48
C ALA A 320 55.68 69.87 -36.56
N TRP A 321 56.48 68.86 -36.95
CA TRP A 321 56.04 67.46 -37.00
C TRP A 321 55.88 66.85 -35.61
N LEU A 322 56.78 67.15 -34.67
CA LEU A 322 56.67 66.72 -33.27
C LEU A 322 55.51 67.42 -32.54
N GLU A 323 55.21 68.70 -32.82
CA GLU A 323 54.02 69.37 -32.28
C GLU A 323 52.71 68.73 -32.80
N ALA A 324 52.66 68.33 -34.07
CA ALA A 324 51.52 67.59 -34.63
C ALA A 324 51.40 66.18 -34.04
N GLN A 325 52.52 65.48 -33.84
CA GLN A 325 52.57 64.13 -33.26
C GLN A 325 52.18 64.13 -31.77
N VAL A 326 52.59 65.15 -31.00
CA VAL A 326 52.20 65.31 -29.59
C VAL A 326 50.72 65.63 -29.44
N ARG A 327 50.14 66.46 -30.33
CA ARG A 327 48.69 66.70 -30.37
C ARG A 327 47.90 65.44 -30.74
N HIS A 328 48.43 64.63 -31.66
CA HIS A 328 47.82 63.35 -32.03
C HIS A 328 47.91 62.32 -30.89
N LEU A 329 49.04 62.24 -30.18
CA LEU A 329 49.20 61.36 -29.01
C LEU A 329 48.38 61.81 -27.81
N LEU A 330 48.20 63.12 -27.58
CA LEU A 330 47.28 63.66 -26.58
C LEU A 330 45.82 63.33 -26.90
N GLN A 331 45.44 63.32 -28.18
CA GLN A 331 44.10 62.94 -28.62
C GLN A 331 43.86 61.43 -28.53
N MET A 332 44.88 60.60 -28.76
CA MET A 332 44.83 59.15 -28.55
C MET A 332 44.85 58.76 -27.07
N ALA A 333 45.60 59.47 -26.22
CA ALA A 333 45.62 59.26 -24.78
C ALA A 333 44.27 59.67 -24.13
N ASN A 334 43.66 60.77 -24.58
CA ASN A 334 42.34 61.20 -24.13
C ASN A 334 41.20 60.30 -24.64
N GLN A 335 41.41 59.53 -25.71
CA GLN A 335 40.47 58.50 -26.19
C GLN A 335 40.57 57.16 -25.44
N GLN A 336 41.69 56.89 -24.76
CA GLN A 336 41.88 55.66 -23.97
C GLN A 336 41.48 55.83 -22.49
N GLN A 337 41.30 57.06 -22.00
CA GLN A 337 41.01 57.31 -20.58
C GLN A 337 39.52 57.31 -20.20
N ASN A 338 38.60 57.00 -21.13
CA ASN A 338 37.16 56.96 -20.85
C ASN A 338 36.45 55.69 -21.36
N LYS A 339 37.16 54.55 -21.39
CA LYS A 339 36.56 53.26 -21.76
C LYS A 339 36.99 52.09 -20.86
N PHE A 340 37.09 52.33 -19.57
CA PHE A 340 36.66 51.31 -18.61
C PHE A 340 35.23 51.68 -18.23
N ASP A 341 34.28 51.05 -18.91
CA ASP A 341 32.85 51.30 -18.76
C ASP A 341 32.40 50.77 -17.39
N LEU A 342 32.69 51.56 -16.34
CA LEU A 342 32.35 51.27 -14.95
C LEU A 342 30.85 51.02 -14.80
N LYS A 343 30.05 51.61 -15.69
CA LYS A 343 28.60 51.42 -15.78
C LYS A 343 28.24 50.01 -16.23
N THR A 344 28.86 49.47 -17.29
CA THR A 344 28.64 48.09 -17.72
C THR A 344 29.08 47.09 -16.65
N LEU A 345 30.17 47.40 -15.93
CA LEU A 345 30.63 46.57 -14.82
C LEU A 345 29.63 46.61 -13.64
N MET A 346 29.09 47.78 -13.31
CA MET A 346 28.04 47.94 -12.29
C MET A 346 26.75 47.22 -12.67
N GLU A 347 26.32 47.30 -13.94
CA GLU A 347 25.16 46.58 -14.46
C GLU A 347 25.37 45.06 -14.43
N ALA A 348 26.58 44.58 -14.74
CA ALA A 348 26.94 43.17 -14.60
C ALA A 348 26.95 42.73 -13.13
N ILE A 349 27.47 43.56 -12.21
CA ILE A 349 27.45 43.30 -10.77
C ILE A 349 26.02 43.24 -10.24
N ASP A 350 25.14 44.15 -10.64
CA ASP A 350 23.74 44.13 -10.20
C ASP A 350 22.97 42.94 -10.79
N THR A 351 23.28 42.53 -12.02
CA THR A 351 22.75 41.29 -12.60
C THR A 351 23.22 40.07 -11.80
N VAL A 352 24.49 40.04 -11.38
CA VAL A 352 25.03 38.96 -10.54
C VAL A 352 24.38 38.98 -9.15
N LYS A 353 24.18 40.15 -8.53
CA LYS A 353 23.46 40.26 -7.25
C LYS A 353 22.03 39.75 -7.35
N GLN A 354 21.31 40.08 -8.41
CA GLN A 354 19.95 39.57 -8.65
C GLN A 354 19.95 38.04 -8.81
N LYS A 355 20.95 37.47 -9.51
CA LYS A 355 21.12 36.02 -9.63
C LYS A 355 21.46 35.36 -8.29
N ILE A 356 22.29 35.99 -7.46
CA ILE A 356 22.63 35.52 -6.11
C ILE A 356 21.37 35.49 -5.23
N ALA A 357 20.58 36.56 -5.22
CA ALA A 357 19.33 36.61 -4.47
C ALA A 357 18.31 35.52 -4.92
N LEU A 358 18.25 35.25 -6.23
CA LEU A 358 17.43 34.15 -6.75
C LEU A 358 17.95 32.77 -6.32
N LEU A 359 19.27 32.57 -6.31
CA LEU A 359 19.89 31.33 -5.84
C LEU A 359 19.64 31.11 -4.34
N GLU A 360 19.75 32.15 -3.51
CA GLU A 360 19.43 32.08 -2.08
C GLU A 360 17.96 31.72 -1.83
N SER A 361 17.04 32.27 -2.64
CA SER A 361 15.62 31.90 -2.57
C SER A 361 15.37 30.44 -2.99
N ASN A 362 16.09 29.95 -4.00
CA ASN A 362 16.00 28.55 -4.43
C ASN A 362 16.60 27.60 -3.39
N ASP A 363 17.68 27.99 -2.72
CA ASP A 363 18.30 27.22 -1.63
C ASP A 363 17.34 27.06 -0.45
N GLN A 364 16.67 28.14 -0.05
CA GLN A 364 15.61 28.08 0.97
C GLN A 364 14.46 27.13 0.57
N ARG A 365 14.08 27.10 -0.71
CA ARG A 365 13.07 26.17 -1.23
C ARG A 365 13.57 24.73 -1.25
N LEU A 366 14.85 24.49 -1.55
CA LEU A 366 15.46 23.16 -1.51
C LEU A 366 15.44 22.60 -0.09
N VAL A 367 15.79 23.39 0.93
CA VAL A 367 15.72 22.97 2.34
C VAL A 367 14.30 22.55 2.75
N VAL A 368 13.27 23.27 2.30
CA VAL A 368 11.87 22.89 2.55
C VAL A 368 11.52 21.56 1.86
N LEU A 369 11.90 21.40 0.59
CA LEU A 369 11.66 20.17 -0.18
C LEU A 369 12.41 18.96 0.38
N GLU A 370 13.63 19.13 0.89
CA GLU A 370 14.38 18.10 1.60
C GLU A 370 13.67 17.69 2.88
N GLY A 371 13.14 18.65 3.64
CA GLY A 371 12.31 18.40 4.82
C GLY A 371 11.03 17.64 4.50
N GLU A 372 10.35 17.94 3.39
CA GLU A 372 9.18 17.20 2.92
C GLU A 372 9.55 15.78 2.45
N THR A 373 10.69 15.62 1.77
CA THR A 373 11.20 14.33 1.32
C THR A 373 11.46 13.40 2.51
N HIS A 374 12.12 13.92 3.57
CA HIS A 374 12.34 13.15 4.80
C HIS A 374 11.03 12.73 5.50
N LYS A 375 9.99 13.57 5.47
CA LYS A 375 8.66 13.20 5.99
C LYS A 375 8.03 12.09 5.16
N HIS A 376 8.11 12.19 3.83
CA HIS A 376 7.62 11.13 2.94
C HIS A 376 8.37 9.81 3.17
N ASP A 377 9.69 9.83 3.34
CA ASP A 377 10.47 8.63 3.64
C ASP A 377 10.05 7.98 4.96
N ALA A 378 9.79 8.78 6.00
CA ALA A 378 9.29 8.29 7.28
C ALA A 378 7.91 7.62 7.12
N HIS A 379 7.00 8.23 6.36
CA HIS A 379 5.69 7.65 6.05
C HIS A 379 5.81 6.34 5.24
N ILE A 380 6.65 6.31 4.21
CA ILE A 380 6.88 5.12 3.39
C ILE A 380 7.41 3.97 4.24
N ASN A 381 8.37 4.24 5.14
CA ASN A 381 8.91 3.22 6.03
C ASN A 381 7.86 2.70 7.03
N SER A 382 7.00 3.57 7.55
CA SER A 382 5.87 3.18 8.40
C SER A 382 4.87 2.30 7.64
N HIS A 383 4.48 2.69 6.43
CA HIS A 383 3.58 1.91 5.58
C HIS A 383 4.18 0.56 5.18
N LYS A 384 5.48 0.50 4.89
CA LYS A 384 6.20 -0.75 4.61
C LYS A 384 6.15 -1.70 5.80
N ALA A 385 6.36 -1.19 7.01
CA ALA A 385 6.24 -1.98 8.24
C ALA A 385 4.81 -2.50 8.45
N GLN A 386 3.79 -1.68 8.16
CA GLN A 386 2.39 -2.09 8.24
C GLN A 386 2.03 -3.15 7.19
N LEU A 387 2.51 -3.01 5.95
CA LEU A 387 2.32 -3.99 4.90
C LEU A 387 2.93 -5.35 5.28
N ASN A 388 4.14 -5.36 5.84
CA ASN A 388 4.76 -6.60 6.31
C ASN A 388 3.93 -7.28 7.41
N ARG A 389 3.43 -6.52 8.40
CA ARG A 389 2.52 -7.07 9.44
C ARG A 389 1.22 -7.62 8.84
N ASN A 390 0.67 -6.95 7.84
CA ASN A 390 -0.53 -7.42 7.15
C ASN A 390 -0.25 -8.69 6.35
N GLU A 391 0.89 -8.79 5.66
CA GLU A 391 1.29 -9.98 4.92
C GLU A 391 1.47 -11.19 5.86
N GLU A 392 2.10 -10.99 7.02
CA GLU A 392 2.20 -12.03 8.06
C GLU A 392 0.82 -12.47 8.56
N ARG A 393 -0.09 -11.52 8.78
CA ARG A 393 -1.48 -11.81 9.17
C ARG A 393 -2.24 -12.55 8.06
N PHE A 394 -2.06 -12.21 6.79
CA PHE A 394 -2.67 -12.92 5.66
C PHE A 394 -2.15 -14.35 5.55
N LYS A 395 -0.83 -14.56 5.68
CA LYS A 395 -0.23 -15.91 5.70
C LYS A 395 -0.82 -16.77 6.83
N LEU A 396 -1.06 -16.17 7.99
CA LEU A 396 -1.71 -16.85 9.12
C LEU A 396 -3.16 -17.22 8.81
N LEU A 397 -3.94 -16.31 8.21
CA LEU A 397 -5.35 -16.51 7.86
C LEU A 397 -5.53 -17.55 6.74
N GLU A 398 -4.72 -17.50 5.69
CA GLU A 398 -4.75 -18.46 4.58
C GLU A 398 -4.32 -19.87 5.02
N GLY A 399 -3.44 -19.97 6.02
CA GLY A 399 -2.93 -21.24 6.54
C GLY A 399 -3.78 -21.88 7.64
N ALA A 400 -4.71 -21.14 8.26
CA ALA A 400 -5.46 -21.60 9.42
C ALA A 400 -6.53 -22.64 9.04
N CYS A 401 -6.41 -23.84 9.59
CA CYS A 401 -7.41 -24.90 9.48
C CYS A 401 -8.17 -25.03 10.81
N TYR A 402 -9.50 -25.19 10.77
CA TYR A 402 -10.36 -25.21 11.97
C TYR A 402 -11.11 -26.55 12.16
N ASN A 403 -10.47 -27.65 11.77
CA ASN A 403 -11.07 -28.98 11.80
C ASN A 403 -10.10 -30.05 12.34
N GLY A 404 -9.12 -29.63 13.12
CA GLY A 404 -8.10 -30.48 13.71
C GLY A 404 -7.13 -31.09 12.71
N LYS A 405 -7.12 -30.65 11.45
CA LYS A 405 -6.26 -31.21 10.40
C LYS A 405 -5.33 -30.14 9.83
N LEU A 406 -4.04 -30.47 9.79
CA LEU A 406 -2.97 -29.68 9.20
C LEU A 406 -2.38 -30.43 8.02
N ILE A 407 -2.22 -29.76 6.88
CA ILE A 407 -1.31 -30.19 5.82
C ILE A 407 -0.20 -29.15 5.74
N TRP A 408 1.03 -29.59 5.99
CA TRP A 408 2.21 -28.74 6.04
C TRP A 408 3.13 -29.07 4.86
N LYS A 409 3.24 -28.12 3.93
CA LYS A 409 4.16 -28.18 2.80
C LYS A 409 5.53 -27.67 3.23
N VAL A 410 6.53 -28.54 3.21
CA VAL A 410 7.92 -28.19 3.49
C VAL A 410 8.68 -28.16 2.16
N THR A 411 8.93 -26.97 1.64
CA THR A 411 9.76 -26.71 0.45
C THR A 411 11.24 -26.62 0.82
N ASP A 412 12.11 -26.63 -0.20
CA ASP A 412 13.55 -26.39 -0.06
C ASP A 412 14.21 -27.35 0.95
N TYR A 413 13.78 -28.61 0.93
CA TYR A 413 14.16 -29.61 1.92
C TYR A 413 15.67 -29.74 2.06
N ARG A 414 16.39 -29.83 0.94
CA ARG A 414 17.86 -29.96 0.95
C ARG A 414 18.54 -28.79 1.64
N MET A 415 18.08 -27.57 1.37
CA MET A 415 18.61 -26.35 2.00
C MET A 415 18.34 -26.40 3.51
N LYS A 416 17.08 -26.58 3.93
CA LYS A 416 16.69 -26.58 5.34
C LYS A 416 17.34 -27.72 6.13
N LYS A 417 17.55 -28.89 5.51
CA LYS A 417 18.29 -29.99 6.15
C LYS A 417 19.77 -29.64 6.33
N ARG A 418 20.40 -28.97 5.36
CA ARG A 418 21.77 -28.48 5.48
C ARG A 418 21.90 -27.46 6.61
N GLU A 419 21.00 -26.49 6.69
CA GLU A 419 20.97 -25.52 7.78
C GLU A 419 20.81 -26.18 9.16
N ALA A 420 20.02 -27.26 9.25
CA ALA A 420 19.87 -28.06 10.46
C ALA A 420 21.11 -28.89 10.80
N LEU A 421 21.88 -29.35 9.79
CA LEU A 421 23.17 -30.01 9.97
C LEU A 421 24.23 -29.04 10.48
N ASP A 422 24.28 -27.84 9.91
CA ASP A 422 25.23 -26.78 10.25
C ASP A 422 24.88 -26.09 11.58
N GLY A 423 23.69 -26.38 12.14
CA GLY A 423 23.24 -25.84 13.42
C GLY A 423 22.61 -24.44 13.36
N HIS A 424 22.46 -23.86 12.16
CA HIS A 424 21.83 -22.55 11.97
C HIS A 424 20.35 -22.58 12.35
N THR A 425 19.60 -23.53 11.78
CA THR A 425 18.15 -23.68 12.02
C THR A 425 17.85 -25.14 12.34
N VAL A 426 17.93 -25.50 13.62
CA VAL A 426 17.82 -26.90 14.08
C VAL A 426 16.43 -27.51 13.91
N SER A 427 15.38 -26.69 13.93
CA SER A 427 13.99 -27.14 13.80
C SER A 427 13.14 -26.11 13.10
N ILE A 428 12.09 -26.58 12.42
CA ILE A 428 11.09 -25.74 11.74
C ILE A 428 9.70 -25.96 12.35
N PHE A 429 8.85 -24.95 12.26
CA PHE A 429 7.47 -24.98 12.74
C PHE A 429 6.49 -24.87 11.58
N SER A 430 5.35 -25.54 11.70
CA SER A 430 4.22 -25.35 10.79
C SER A 430 3.48 -24.06 11.12
N GLN A 431 2.58 -23.66 10.22
CA GLN A 431 1.52 -22.73 10.57
C GLN A 431 0.63 -23.29 11.71
N PRO A 432 0.04 -22.42 12.55
CA PRO A 432 -0.97 -22.85 13.51
C PRO A 432 -2.22 -23.42 12.83
N PHE A 433 -2.84 -24.39 13.48
CA PHE A 433 -4.15 -24.93 13.14
C PHE A 433 -4.97 -25.17 14.41
N TYR A 434 -6.27 -25.38 14.25
CA TYR A 434 -7.22 -25.38 15.35
C TYR A 434 -8.14 -26.60 15.27
N THR A 435 -8.59 -27.08 16.43
CA THR A 435 -9.60 -28.16 16.48
C THR A 435 -10.97 -27.69 16.00
N SER A 436 -11.34 -26.45 16.30
CA SER A 436 -12.55 -25.75 15.85
C SER A 436 -12.29 -24.23 15.83
N ARG A 437 -13.26 -23.40 15.43
CA ARG A 437 -13.09 -21.93 15.40
C ARG A 437 -12.73 -21.32 16.76
N CYS A 438 -13.29 -21.90 17.82
CA CYS A 438 -13.03 -21.52 19.21
C CYS A 438 -12.29 -22.64 19.98
N GLY A 439 -11.55 -23.49 19.25
CA GLY A 439 -10.90 -24.68 19.78
C GLY A 439 -9.43 -24.48 20.18
N TYR A 440 -8.74 -25.59 20.45
CA TYR A 440 -7.31 -25.57 20.81
C TYR A 440 -6.48 -25.04 19.65
N ARG A 441 -5.50 -24.17 19.95
CA ARG A 441 -4.49 -23.72 19.00
C ARG A 441 -3.29 -24.66 19.02
N LEU A 442 -2.90 -25.18 17.87
CA LEU A 442 -1.94 -26.27 17.75
C LEU A 442 -0.95 -25.99 16.62
N CYS A 443 0.24 -26.58 16.67
CA CYS A 443 1.17 -26.60 15.53
C CYS A 443 2.02 -27.89 15.51
N ALA A 444 2.78 -28.07 14.44
CA ALA A 444 3.76 -29.14 14.31
C ALA A 444 5.17 -28.56 14.35
N ARG A 445 6.12 -29.33 14.89
CA ARG A 445 7.55 -29.01 14.91
C ARG A 445 8.33 -30.18 14.32
N ALA A 446 9.19 -29.92 13.35
CA ALA A 446 10.02 -30.94 12.70
C ALA A 446 11.51 -30.62 12.84
N TYR A 447 12.30 -31.66 13.05
CA TYR A 447 13.76 -31.61 13.01
C TYR A 447 14.21 -32.42 11.81
N LEU A 448 14.58 -31.73 10.73
CA LEU A 448 14.93 -32.38 9.46
C LEU A 448 16.19 -33.24 9.59
N ASN A 449 17.13 -32.82 10.44
CA ASN A 449 18.32 -33.58 10.80
C ASN A 449 18.12 -34.45 12.06
N GLY A 450 16.90 -34.58 12.55
CA GLY A 450 16.57 -35.39 13.71
C GLY A 450 16.91 -34.74 15.06
N ASP A 451 16.29 -35.28 16.10
CA ASP A 451 16.38 -34.84 17.48
C ASP A 451 16.42 -36.03 18.44
N GLY A 452 17.01 -35.85 19.62
CA GLY A 452 17.16 -36.90 20.63
C GLY A 452 17.75 -38.19 20.06
N SER A 453 17.04 -39.31 20.26
CA SER A 453 17.45 -40.64 19.80
C SER A 453 17.41 -40.85 18.28
N GLY A 454 16.85 -39.90 17.52
CA GLY A 454 16.83 -39.90 16.05
C GLY A 454 17.80 -38.90 15.41
N LYS A 455 18.58 -38.17 16.21
CA LYS A 455 19.51 -37.15 15.72
C LYS A 455 20.49 -37.72 14.68
N GLY A 456 20.65 -37.01 13.58
CA GLY A 456 21.52 -37.35 12.45
C GLY A 456 21.06 -38.52 11.57
N THR A 457 19.97 -39.21 11.93
CA THR A 457 19.57 -40.47 11.27
C THR A 457 18.11 -40.52 10.83
N HIS A 458 17.25 -39.73 11.47
CA HIS A 458 15.82 -39.70 11.23
C HIS A 458 15.32 -38.27 11.05
N LEU A 459 14.21 -38.11 10.33
CA LEU A 459 13.31 -36.98 10.51
C LEU A 459 12.59 -37.18 11.83
N SER A 460 12.62 -36.17 12.72
CA SER A 460 11.80 -36.17 13.95
C SER A 460 10.61 -35.24 13.77
N LEU A 461 9.44 -35.67 14.23
CA LEU A 461 8.20 -34.92 14.09
C LEU A 461 7.45 -34.88 15.41
N TYR A 462 7.06 -33.68 15.82
CA TYR A 462 6.40 -33.41 17.08
C TYR A 462 5.15 -32.57 16.88
N PHE A 463 4.19 -32.80 17.77
CA PHE A 463 2.98 -32.02 17.97
C PHE A 463 3.18 -31.04 19.12
N VAL A 464 2.60 -29.85 19.00
CA VAL A 464 2.74 -28.78 19.98
C VAL A 464 1.38 -28.17 20.27
N VAL A 465 1.04 -28.06 21.55
CA VAL A 465 -0.09 -27.26 22.03
C VAL A 465 0.40 -25.83 22.23
N MET A 466 -0.31 -24.87 21.63
CA MET A 466 -0.02 -23.44 21.73
C MET A 466 -1.09 -22.75 22.58
N ARG A 467 -0.76 -21.58 23.13
CA ARG A 467 -1.72 -20.73 23.83
C ARG A 467 -2.79 -20.23 22.85
N GLY A 468 -4.02 -20.63 23.10
CA GLY A 468 -5.22 -20.23 22.38
C GLY A 468 -5.95 -19.07 23.06
N GLU A 469 -6.77 -18.36 22.30
CA GLU A 469 -7.60 -17.25 22.80
C GLU A 469 -8.73 -17.76 23.72
N PHE A 470 -9.18 -18.99 23.48
CA PHE A 470 -10.32 -19.61 24.18
C PHE A 470 -9.89 -20.64 25.22
N ASP A 471 -8.60 -20.70 25.60
CA ASP A 471 -8.06 -21.72 26.52
C ASP A 471 -8.79 -21.79 27.87
N SER A 472 -9.41 -20.69 28.32
CA SER A 472 -10.21 -20.64 29.56
C SER A 472 -11.54 -21.41 29.47
N LEU A 473 -12.05 -21.65 28.26
CA LEU A 473 -13.32 -22.34 27.99
C LEU A 473 -13.11 -23.81 27.63
N LEU A 474 -11.89 -24.18 27.25
CA LEU A 474 -11.55 -25.53 26.80
C LEU A 474 -11.25 -26.46 27.97
N GLN A 475 -11.49 -27.75 27.78
CA GLN A 475 -11.15 -28.77 28.77
C GLN A 475 -9.63 -28.96 28.87
N TRP A 476 -9.10 -29.16 30.07
CA TRP A 476 -7.67 -29.43 30.26
C TRP A 476 -7.45 -30.60 31.23
N PRO A 477 -6.35 -31.36 31.08
CA PRO A 477 -5.36 -31.32 30.00
C PRO A 477 -5.94 -31.76 28.64
N PHE A 478 -5.24 -31.48 27.54
CA PHE A 478 -5.58 -31.95 26.19
C PHE A 478 -5.48 -33.49 26.14
N ARG A 479 -6.55 -34.17 25.68
CA ARG A 479 -6.70 -35.64 25.76
C ARG A 479 -6.87 -36.33 24.41
N GLN A 480 -6.83 -35.55 23.33
CA GLN A 480 -7.19 -36.06 22.02
C GLN A 480 -6.12 -36.97 21.43
N ARG A 481 -6.58 -37.89 20.57
CA ARG A 481 -5.68 -38.74 19.78
C ARG A 481 -5.09 -37.90 18.66
N VAL A 482 -3.77 -37.96 18.50
CA VAL A 482 -3.02 -37.21 17.48
C VAL A 482 -2.36 -38.20 16.54
N THR A 483 -2.52 -37.96 15.24
CA THR A 483 -1.91 -38.74 14.16
C THR A 483 -0.97 -37.86 13.37
N LEU A 484 0.30 -38.26 13.32
CA LEU A 484 1.38 -37.65 12.55
C LEU A 484 1.61 -38.47 11.28
N MET A 485 1.74 -37.81 10.13
CA MET A 485 1.88 -38.48 8.85
C MET A 485 2.93 -37.81 7.97
N LEU A 486 3.70 -38.62 7.24
CA LEU A 486 4.46 -38.22 6.06
C LEU A 486 3.72 -38.72 4.82
N LEU A 487 3.30 -37.80 3.96
CA LEU A 487 2.47 -38.14 2.82
C LEU A 487 3.32 -38.60 1.62
N ASP A 488 3.11 -39.84 1.19
CA ASP A 488 3.46 -40.32 -0.15
C ASP A 488 2.80 -39.50 -1.27
N GLN A 489 3.61 -39.05 -2.24
CA GLN A 489 3.20 -38.24 -3.38
C GLN A 489 3.02 -39.05 -4.69
N SER A 490 3.13 -40.38 -4.67
CA SER A 490 2.94 -41.23 -5.87
C SER A 490 1.48 -41.46 -6.26
N GLY A 491 0.53 -41.04 -5.42
CA GLY A 491 -0.89 -41.35 -5.58
C GLY A 491 -1.31 -42.72 -5.02
N LYS A 492 -0.35 -43.59 -4.65
CA LYS A 492 -0.62 -44.91 -4.04
C LYS A 492 -1.05 -44.81 -2.57
N LYS A 493 -0.88 -43.64 -1.95
CA LYS A 493 -1.25 -43.35 -0.55
C LYS A 493 -0.51 -44.23 0.47
N ASN A 494 0.74 -44.60 0.17
CA ASN A 494 1.60 -45.32 1.10
C ASN A 494 2.20 -44.35 2.13
N HIS A 495 1.34 -43.66 2.90
CA HIS A 495 1.76 -42.69 3.89
C HIS A 495 2.44 -43.39 5.08
N ILE A 496 3.48 -42.77 5.65
CA ILE A 496 4.05 -43.21 6.93
C ILE A 496 3.25 -42.53 8.03
N VAL A 497 2.75 -43.29 9.00
CA VAL A 497 1.78 -42.83 9.99
C VAL A 497 2.21 -43.27 11.38
N GLU A 498 2.20 -42.33 12.32
CA GLU A 498 2.36 -42.59 13.75
C GLU A 498 1.20 -41.95 14.51
N THR A 499 0.60 -42.69 15.44
CA THR A 499 -0.56 -42.22 16.21
C THR A 499 -0.31 -42.42 17.69
N PHE A 500 -0.60 -41.41 18.49
CA PHE A 500 -0.55 -41.50 19.95
C PHE A 500 -1.77 -40.85 20.58
N LYS A 501 -2.06 -41.22 21.83
CA LYS A 501 -3.07 -40.55 22.66
C LYS A 501 -2.35 -39.62 23.62
N ALA A 502 -2.82 -38.37 23.73
CA ALA A 502 -2.22 -37.40 24.65
C ALA A 502 -2.33 -37.89 26.10
N ASP A 503 -1.19 -37.95 26.80
CA ASP A 503 -1.10 -38.36 28.21
C ASP A 503 -1.48 -37.20 29.14
N PRO A 504 -2.57 -37.30 29.92
CA PRO A 504 -3.00 -36.25 30.84
C PRO A 504 -1.94 -35.81 31.87
N ASN A 505 -0.99 -36.70 32.20
CA ASN A 505 0.05 -36.41 33.19
C ASN A 505 1.24 -35.64 32.61
N SER A 506 1.39 -35.64 31.27
CA SER A 506 2.49 -34.94 30.60
C SER A 506 2.30 -33.43 30.60
N SER A 507 3.38 -32.69 30.87
CA SER A 507 3.39 -31.22 30.80
C SER A 507 3.11 -30.69 29.40
N SER A 508 3.37 -31.48 28.35
CA SER A 508 3.10 -31.12 26.95
C SER A 508 1.62 -30.82 26.67
N PHE A 509 0.70 -31.41 27.46
CA PHE A 509 -0.74 -31.35 27.22
C PHE A 509 -1.50 -30.58 28.30
N LYS A 510 -0.81 -29.98 29.27
CA LYS A 510 -1.44 -29.06 30.23
C LYS A 510 -1.85 -27.76 29.54
N ARG A 511 -2.68 -26.96 30.21
CA ARG A 511 -3.00 -25.62 29.74
C ARG A 511 -1.70 -24.81 29.58
N PRO A 512 -1.46 -24.14 28.44
CA PRO A 512 -0.25 -23.38 28.22
C PRO A 512 -0.09 -22.20 29.19
N ASP A 513 1.05 -22.15 29.88
CA ASP A 513 1.47 -21.00 30.69
C ASP A 513 2.27 -19.98 29.86
N GLY A 514 2.91 -20.44 28.77
CA GLY A 514 3.68 -19.63 27.81
C GLY A 514 3.05 -19.65 26.41
N GLU A 515 3.79 -19.23 25.38
CA GLU A 515 3.29 -19.25 23.99
C GLU A 515 3.05 -20.68 23.47
N MET A 516 3.93 -21.62 23.85
CA MET A 516 3.88 -23.02 23.42
C MET A 516 4.31 -23.93 24.56
N ASN A 517 3.72 -25.12 24.62
CA ASN A 517 4.16 -26.19 25.51
C ASN A 517 5.38 -26.94 24.96
N ILE A 518 5.95 -27.82 25.79
CA ILE A 518 6.96 -28.78 25.37
C ILE A 518 6.36 -29.70 24.29
N ALA A 519 7.06 -29.82 23.16
CA ALA A 519 6.63 -30.63 22.02
C ALA A 519 6.57 -32.13 22.38
N SER A 520 5.58 -32.86 21.85
CA SER A 520 5.39 -34.30 22.07
C SER A 520 5.19 -35.03 20.76
N GLY A 521 5.87 -36.15 20.54
CA GLY A 521 5.87 -36.86 19.27
C GLY A 521 7.00 -37.86 19.14
N CYS A 522 7.51 -38.05 17.92
CA CYS A 522 8.35 -39.18 17.54
C CYS A 522 9.75 -38.71 17.14
N PRO A 523 10.78 -38.89 18.02
CA PRO A 523 12.16 -38.59 17.69
C PRO A 523 12.69 -39.42 16.49
N ARG A 524 12.22 -40.67 16.34
CA ARG A 524 12.56 -41.56 15.22
C ARG A 524 11.38 -41.76 14.28
N PHE A 525 10.79 -40.67 13.78
CA PHE A 525 9.58 -40.74 12.95
C PHE A 525 9.84 -41.43 11.60
N VAL A 526 10.82 -40.96 10.82
CA VAL A 526 11.18 -41.60 9.53
C VAL A 526 12.69 -41.65 9.35
N PRO A 527 13.31 -42.81 9.08
CA PRO A 527 14.73 -42.89 8.77
C PRO A 527 15.08 -42.09 7.51
N HIS A 528 16.18 -41.34 7.52
CA HIS A 528 16.65 -40.61 6.33
C HIS A 528 16.89 -41.53 5.14
N SER A 529 17.39 -42.75 5.39
CA SER A 529 17.58 -43.79 4.38
C SER A 529 16.29 -44.19 3.64
N THR A 530 15.13 -44.02 4.29
CA THR A 530 13.81 -44.27 3.70
C THR A 530 13.26 -43.00 3.07
N LEU A 531 13.34 -41.86 3.77
CA LEU A 531 12.83 -40.57 3.31
C LEU A 531 13.50 -40.09 2.02
N GLU A 532 14.82 -40.24 1.92
CA GLU A 532 15.66 -39.72 0.83
C GLU A 532 15.98 -40.77 -0.24
N ASN A 533 15.41 -41.96 -0.13
CA ASN A 533 15.58 -43.00 -1.15
C ASN A 533 14.93 -42.56 -2.46
N ALA A 534 15.70 -42.52 -3.55
CA ALA A 534 15.21 -42.11 -4.87
C ALA A 534 14.07 -43.00 -5.43
N LYS A 535 13.89 -44.22 -4.91
CA LYS A 535 12.76 -45.10 -5.26
C LYS A 535 11.46 -44.70 -4.57
N ASN A 536 11.54 -43.92 -3.48
CA ASN A 536 10.38 -43.43 -2.74
C ASN A 536 9.98 -42.04 -3.23
N THR A 537 8.72 -41.71 -2.98
CA THR A 537 8.04 -40.51 -3.49
C THR A 537 7.61 -39.59 -2.36
N TYR A 538 8.32 -39.62 -1.22
CA TYR A 538 8.04 -38.75 -0.08
C TYR A 538 8.59 -37.33 -0.28
N ILE A 539 9.71 -37.19 -1.00
CA ILE A 539 10.26 -35.90 -1.43
C ILE A 539 10.18 -35.85 -2.95
N LYS A 540 9.47 -34.86 -3.48
CA LYS A 540 9.35 -34.58 -4.90
C LYS A 540 9.53 -33.08 -5.12
N ASP A 541 10.30 -32.70 -6.14
CA ASP A 541 10.59 -31.28 -6.44
C ASP A 541 11.10 -30.51 -5.20
N ASP A 542 12.04 -31.13 -4.49
CA ASP A 542 12.62 -30.68 -3.21
C ASP A 542 11.58 -30.32 -2.12
N THR A 543 10.41 -30.94 -2.19
CA THR A 543 9.25 -30.65 -1.33
C THR A 543 8.70 -31.94 -0.71
N MET A 544 8.35 -31.89 0.57
CA MET A 544 7.60 -32.95 1.26
C MET A 544 6.32 -32.38 1.89
N PHE A 545 5.37 -33.27 2.20
CA PHE A 545 4.14 -32.93 2.90
C PHE A 545 4.00 -33.72 4.19
N LEU A 546 3.91 -33.00 5.30
CA LEU A 546 3.59 -33.55 6.60
C LEU A 546 2.13 -33.27 6.91
N LYS A 547 1.45 -34.21 7.58
CA LYS A 547 0.07 -34.02 8.00
C LYS A 547 -0.07 -34.36 9.47
N VAL A 548 -0.79 -33.50 10.17
CA VAL A 548 -1.22 -33.75 11.55
C VAL A 548 -2.73 -33.79 11.58
N ALA A 549 -3.29 -34.81 12.21
CA ALA A 549 -4.73 -34.95 12.40
C ALA A 549 -5.03 -35.23 13.86
N VAL A 550 -5.89 -34.40 14.44
CA VAL A 550 -6.42 -34.55 15.79
C VAL A 550 -7.80 -35.18 15.68
N ASP A 551 -8.03 -36.22 16.47
CA ASP A 551 -9.35 -36.81 16.66
C ASP A 551 -10.24 -35.80 17.41
N LEU A 552 -11.38 -35.47 16.82
CA LEU A 552 -12.32 -34.51 17.38
C LEU A 552 -13.44 -35.17 18.18
N THR A 553 -13.39 -36.50 18.33
CA THR A 553 -14.36 -37.23 19.15
C THR A 553 -14.32 -36.70 20.58
N ASP A 554 -15.49 -36.52 21.19
CA ASP A 554 -15.65 -35.99 22.54
C ASP A 554 -15.14 -34.54 22.74
N LEU A 555 -14.91 -33.78 21.67
CA LEU A 555 -14.79 -32.32 21.73
C LEU A 555 -16.14 -31.67 21.44
N GLU A 556 -16.67 -30.93 22.41
CA GLU A 556 -17.83 -30.07 22.19
C GLU A 556 -17.41 -28.85 21.35
N ASP A 557 -18.19 -28.54 20.31
CA ASP A 557 -18.10 -27.25 19.63
C ASP A 557 -18.72 -26.18 20.53
N LEU A 558 -17.89 -25.24 20.99
CA LEU A 558 -18.26 -24.11 21.84
C LEU A 558 -19.11 -23.06 21.09
#